data_AF-A0A1M3HED6-F1
#
_entry.id   AF-A0A1M3HED6-F1
#
_cell.length_a   1.000
_cell.length_b   1.000
_cell.length_c   1.000
_cell.angle_alpha   90.00
_cell.angle_beta   90.00
_cell.angle_gamma   90.00
#
_symmetry.space_group_name_H-M   'P 1'
#
loop_
_entity.id
_entity.type
_entity.pdbx_description
1 polymer ?
#
loop_
_entity_poly.entity_id
_entity_poly.type
_entity_poly.pdbx_seq_one_letter_code
_entity_poly.pdbx_strand_id
1 'polypeptide(L)'
;MELKRYIHSIIIVVIILLSMITDMYKALSLALVILLLVKLLDKMGHGIVLREIIAFLYAFSCLLMPAVGYIWYTRDNHLARIWWKFMRVPESVYFPFALPAIALFCLALTLPFPAAKDFEQGIGVRMLTDRIRAILPAHKNVAIILLITGTVVLYLIAYLPLELQYFATLIFFSSFAGLLYLYFSPDSRNKKWILGGFIVFIFYNGIVGGMFTIVAYMGINVASFMLLGRKTSFLKKAGIFLVAAAFFIVLQNVKGSYRTQIWTGQEYEGSKVGLFTSMFWENLKKGSGLITNTDAFFPVYTRANQGFIVSLVMVRIPSSRPFDGGATLAKNFASAFVPRFLWPDKPTAGGKFNMLYYTGVLIEGFSMDVGPLGEAYGSFGPVAGMIYMFLLGLFIRWAYLRVFHFARRIPMLICWVPVLFYQAISSSETDSLTIVNSILKSAVFVWLLYRIFPHWFGVKRASRTALARRQTGHTSG
;
A
#
# COMPACT_ATOMS: atom_id res chain seq x y z
N MET A 1 -24.11 -6.92 22.48
CA MET A 1 -24.00 -6.43 21.07
C MET A 1 -22.71 -5.62 20.85
N GLU A 2 -22.33 -4.75 21.79
CA GLU A 2 -21.06 -3.99 21.80
C GLU A 2 -19.79 -4.87 21.76
N LEU A 3 -19.71 -5.96 22.52
CA LEU A 3 -18.48 -6.78 22.59
C LEU A 3 -18.07 -7.40 21.24
N LYS A 4 -19.05 -7.82 20.41
CA LYS A 4 -18.80 -8.38 19.07
C LYS A 4 -18.00 -7.43 18.17
N ARG A 5 -18.15 -6.12 18.38
CA ARG A 5 -17.45 -5.07 17.64
C ARG A 5 -15.94 -5.10 17.88
N TYR A 6 -15.52 -5.40 19.09
CA TYR A 6 -14.13 -5.30 19.53
C TYR A 6 -13.39 -6.63 19.48
N ILE A 7 -14.06 -7.75 19.15
CA ILE A 7 -13.45 -9.11 19.14
C ILE A 7 -12.07 -9.12 18.46
N HIS A 8 -11.96 -8.63 17.23
CA HIS A 8 -10.68 -8.62 16.52
C HIS A 8 -9.61 -7.79 17.23
N SER A 9 -9.98 -6.64 17.80
CA SER A 9 -9.05 -5.79 18.56
C SER A 9 -8.64 -6.47 19.87
N ILE A 10 -9.56 -7.15 20.54
CA ILE A 10 -9.28 -7.93 21.75
C ILE A 10 -8.30 -9.06 21.42
N ILE A 11 -8.51 -9.80 20.33
CA ILE A 11 -7.59 -10.87 19.90
C ILE A 11 -6.19 -10.30 19.63
N ILE A 12 -6.07 -9.13 18.96
CA ILE A 12 -4.77 -8.49 18.74
C ILE A 12 -4.12 -8.09 20.08
N VAL A 13 -4.88 -7.56 21.04
CA VAL A 13 -4.36 -7.24 22.37
C VAL A 13 -3.88 -8.49 23.09
N VAL A 14 -4.62 -9.60 23.02
CA VAL A 14 -4.20 -10.89 23.57
C VAL A 14 -2.89 -11.36 22.90
N ILE A 15 -2.76 -11.23 21.58
CA ILE A 15 -1.52 -11.56 20.86
C ILE A 15 -0.34 -10.70 21.37
N ILE A 16 -0.55 -9.40 21.60
CA ILE A 16 0.48 -8.50 22.16
C ILE A 16 0.90 -8.96 23.55
N LEU A 17 -0.06 -9.24 24.44
CA LEU A 17 0.24 -9.68 25.81
C LEU A 17 0.97 -11.03 25.81
N LEU A 18 0.50 -11.99 25.01
CA LEU A 18 1.14 -13.29 24.86
C LEU A 18 2.54 -13.18 24.26
N SER A 19 2.79 -12.24 23.33
CA SER A 19 4.12 -12.05 22.77
C SER A 19 5.11 -11.43 23.75
N MET A 20 4.64 -10.85 24.85
CA MET A 20 5.51 -10.27 25.89
C MET A 20 5.83 -11.28 27.00
N ILE A 21 5.05 -12.36 27.14
CA ILE A 21 5.20 -13.35 28.22
C ILE A 21 5.56 -14.75 27.74
N THR A 22 5.48 -15.02 26.42
CA THR A 22 5.78 -16.34 25.83
C THR A 22 6.74 -16.21 24.65
N ASP A 23 7.44 -17.30 24.35
CA ASP A 23 8.30 -17.44 23.17
C ASP A 23 7.54 -18.02 21.95
N MET A 24 6.21 -18.00 21.96
CA MET A 24 5.36 -18.56 20.89
C MET A 24 5.29 -17.67 19.63
N TYR A 25 6.39 -16.98 19.28
CA TYR A 25 6.41 -15.91 18.29
C TYR A 25 5.91 -16.33 16.90
N LYS A 26 6.34 -17.49 16.41
CA LYS A 26 5.92 -18.04 15.10
C LYS A 26 4.41 -18.33 15.06
N ALA A 27 3.88 -18.95 16.10
CA ALA A 27 2.45 -19.27 16.20
C ALA A 27 1.59 -18.00 16.31
N LEU A 28 2.01 -17.04 17.14
CA LEU A 28 1.34 -15.76 17.30
C LEU A 28 1.39 -14.91 16.02
N SER A 29 2.51 -14.94 15.30
CA SER A 29 2.67 -14.27 13.99
C SER A 29 1.71 -14.84 12.96
N LEU A 30 1.61 -16.18 12.88
CA LEU A 30 0.66 -16.85 12.00
C LEU A 30 -0.79 -16.52 12.38
N ALA A 31 -1.12 -16.56 13.67
CA ALA A 31 -2.45 -16.22 14.18
C ALA A 31 -2.85 -14.78 13.81
N LEU A 32 -1.93 -13.81 13.95
CA LEU A 32 -2.18 -12.42 13.55
C LEU A 32 -2.44 -12.29 12.05
N VAL A 33 -1.63 -12.94 11.21
CA VAL A 33 -1.83 -12.90 9.75
C VAL A 33 -3.16 -13.53 9.34
N ILE A 34 -3.52 -14.69 9.90
CA ILE A 34 -4.81 -15.34 9.64
C ILE A 34 -5.97 -14.43 10.07
N LEU A 35 -5.90 -13.84 11.26
CA LEU A 35 -6.91 -12.91 11.77
C LEU A 35 -7.11 -11.72 10.82
N LEU A 36 -6.00 -11.12 10.35
CA LEU A 36 -6.03 -9.99 9.43
C LEU A 36 -6.57 -10.38 8.04
N LEU A 37 -6.22 -11.57 7.54
CA LEU A 37 -6.75 -12.09 6.29
C LEU A 37 -8.26 -12.35 6.38
N VAL A 38 -8.73 -12.97 7.46
CA VAL A 38 -10.17 -13.17 7.70
C VAL A 38 -10.89 -11.84 7.75
N LYS A 39 -10.35 -10.86 8.48
CA LYS A 39 -10.92 -9.50 8.57
C LYS A 39 -10.96 -8.78 7.21
N LEU A 40 -9.90 -8.90 6.42
CA LEU A 40 -9.81 -8.37 5.06
C LEU A 40 -10.91 -8.96 4.16
N LEU A 41 -11.04 -10.28 4.14
CA LEU A 41 -12.00 -10.99 3.30
C LEU A 41 -13.44 -10.78 3.77
N ASP A 42 -13.71 -10.76 5.08
CA ASP A 42 -15.05 -10.52 5.64
C ASP A 42 -15.57 -9.11 5.29
N LYS A 43 -14.72 -8.09 5.50
CA LYS A 43 -15.05 -6.69 5.19
C LYS A 43 -15.26 -6.45 3.69
N MET A 44 -14.58 -7.21 2.83
CA MET A 44 -14.72 -7.08 1.38
C MET A 44 -16.17 -7.33 0.93
N GLY A 45 -16.75 -6.32 0.26
CA GLY A 45 -18.16 -6.28 -0.14
C GLY A 45 -19.07 -5.49 0.81
N HIS A 46 -18.64 -5.28 2.06
CA HIS A 46 -19.34 -4.48 3.07
C HIS A 46 -18.67 -3.13 3.33
N GLY A 47 -17.41 -2.94 2.93
CA GLY A 47 -16.70 -1.68 3.04
C GLY A 47 -15.38 -1.67 2.24
N ILE A 48 -14.67 -0.54 2.30
CA ILE A 48 -13.39 -0.34 1.62
C ILE A 48 -12.26 -0.90 2.50
N VAL A 49 -11.46 -1.83 1.97
CA VAL A 49 -10.54 -2.66 2.78
C VAL A 49 -9.09 -2.13 2.87
N LEU A 50 -8.89 -0.85 2.60
CA LEU A 50 -7.56 -0.22 2.54
C LEU A 50 -6.72 -0.42 3.81
N ARG A 51 -7.32 -0.25 4.99
CA ARG A 51 -6.59 -0.37 6.27
C ARG A 51 -6.21 -1.81 6.56
N GLU A 52 -7.10 -2.74 6.21
CA GLU A 52 -6.93 -4.18 6.44
C GLU A 52 -5.84 -4.75 5.51
N ILE A 53 -5.74 -4.29 4.26
CA ILE A 53 -4.63 -4.69 3.38
C ILE A 53 -3.28 -4.16 3.90
N ILE A 54 -3.20 -2.92 4.36
CA ILE A 54 -1.96 -2.37 4.95
C ILE A 54 -1.54 -3.22 6.14
N ALA A 55 -2.45 -3.46 7.08
CA ALA A 55 -2.16 -4.29 8.25
C ALA A 55 -1.72 -5.72 7.87
N PHE A 56 -2.42 -6.36 6.93
CA PHE A 56 -2.08 -7.69 6.44
C PHE A 56 -0.68 -7.74 5.82
N LEU A 57 -0.32 -6.75 4.97
CA LEU A 57 0.98 -6.72 4.29
C LEU A 57 2.13 -6.55 5.28
N TYR A 58 2.00 -5.70 6.31
CA TYR A 58 3.02 -5.58 7.35
C TYR A 58 3.20 -6.87 8.15
N ALA A 59 2.10 -7.48 8.58
CA ALA A 59 2.18 -8.75 9.31
C ALA A 59 2.76 -9.87 8.42
N PHE A 60 2.41 -9.89 7.15
CA PHE A 60 2.96 -10.83 6.18
C PHE A 60 4.48 -10.64 6.00
N SER A 61 4.93 -9.43 5.67
CA SER A 61 6.33 -9.16 5.32
C SER A 61 7.28 -9.08 6.50
N CYS A 62 6.80 -8.60 7.66
CA CYS A 62 7.63 -8.37 8.84
C CYS A 62 7.45 -9.42 9.93
N LEU A 63 6.49 -10.35 9.83
CA LEU A 63 6.31 -11.42 10.82
C LEU A 63 6.29 -12.82 10.18
N LEU A 64 5.37 -13.07 9.25
CA LEU A 64 5.25 -14.41 8.65
C LEU A 64 6.49 -14.78 7.82
N MET A 65 6.98 -13.87 6.97
CA MET A 65 8.17 -14.17 6.17
C MET A 65 9.45 -14.35 7.01
N PRO A 66 9.70 -13.57 8.08
CA PRO A 66 10.72 -13.90 9.07
C PRO A 66 10.53 -15.26 9.76
N ALA A 67 9.31 -15.62 10.15
CA ALA A 67 9.01 -16.93 10.73
C ALA A 67 9.37 -18.07 9.76
N VAL A 68 9.03 -17.92 8.47
CA VAL A 68 9.48 -18.84 7.42
C VAL A 68 11.00 -18.85 7.32
N GLY A 69 11.65 -17.68 7.40
CA GLY A 69 13.11 -17.56 7.39
C GLY A 69 13.81 -18.34 8.50
N TYR A 70 13.32 -18.25 9.73
CA TYR A 70 13.87 -18.98 10.88
C TYR A 70 13.65 -20.50 10.81
N ILE A 71 12.65 -20.98 10.06
CA ILE A 71 12.36 -22.42 9.95
C ILE A 71 13.04 -23.03 8.70
N TRP A 72 13.01 -22.37 7.54
CA TRP A 72 13.36 -22.98 6.23
C TRP A 72 14.63 -22.37 5.61
N TYR A 73 14.93 -21.10 5.88
CA TYR A 73 16.02 -20.35 5.25
C TYR A 73 17.06 -19.90 6.29
N THR A 74 17.50 -20.86 7.10
CA THR A 74 18.56 -20.68 8.09
C THR A 74 19.94 -20.61 7.41
N ARG A 75 21.00 -20.44 8.21
CA ARG A 75 22.38 -20.49 7.72
C ARG A 75 22.73 -21.82 7.05
N ASP A 76 22.01 -22.90 7.40
CA ASP A 76 22.25 -24.23 6.86
C ASP A 76 21.71 -24.37 5.44
N ASN A 77 20.64 -23.65 5.10
CA ASN A 77 20.09 -23.64 3.75
C ASN A 77 21.11 -23.06 2.75
N HIS A 78 21.42 -23.82 1.69
CA HIS A 78 22.44 -23.48 0.71
C HIS A 78 22.19 -22.14 0.01
N LEU A 79 20.96 -21.91 -0.47
CA LEU A 79 20.61 -20.66 -1.15
C LEU A 79 20.63 -19.47 -0.21
N ALA A 80 20.04 -19.60 0.98
CA ALA A 80 20.07 -18.55 1.98
C ALA A 80 21.51 -18.16 2.37
N ARG A 81 22.41 -19.15 2.42
CA ARG A 81 23.83 -18.95 2.70
C ARG A 81 24.59 -18.31 1.56
N ILE A 82 24.37 -18.68 0.30
CA ILE A 82 25.05 -18.07 -0.86
C ILE A 82 24.63 -16.61 -1.01
N TRP A 83 23.33 -16.35 -0.93
CA TRP A 83 22.78 -15.01 -1.19
C TRP A 83 22.77 -14.11 0.05
N TRP A 84 23.25 -14.60 1.20
CA TRP A 84 23.21 -13.92 2.49
C TRP A 84 21.79 -13.44 2.87
N LYS A 85 20.78 -14.30 2.64
CA LYS A 85 19.35 -14.02 2.86
C LYS A 85 18.73 -14.82 4.01
N PHE A 86 19.48 -15.08 5.07
CA PHE A 86 18.96 -15.59 6.34
C PHE A 86 18.85 -14.46 7.38
N MET A 87 17.95 -14.62 8.36
CA MET A 87 17.76 -13.64 9.43
C MET A 87 19.07 -13.40 10.21
N ARG A 88 19.41 -12.13 10.46
CA ARG A 88 20.73 -11.74 10.96
C ARG A 88 20.85 -11.67 12.48
N VAL A 89 19.73 -11.76 13.18
CA VAL A 89 19.67 -11.87 14.63
C VAL A 89 18.87 -13.12 15.00
N PRO A 90 18.99 -13.65 16.23
CA PRO A 90 18.17 -14.75 16.70
C PRO A 90 16.67 -14.40 16.78
N GLU A 91 15.83 -15.44 16.76
CA GLU A 91 14.37 -15.32 16.92
C GLU A 91 14.00 -14.56 18.20
N SER A 92 14.70 -14.87 19.30
CA SER A 92 14.58 -14.25 20.63
C SER A 92 15.06 -12.80 20.69
N VAL A 93 15.62 -12.24 19.62
CA VAL A 93 15.98 -10.83 19.52
C VAL A 93 15.02 -10.10 18.59
N TYR A 94 14.65 -10.73 17.47
CA TYR A 94 13.79 -10.12 16.47
C TYR A 94 12.34 -9.94 16.94
N PHE A 95 11.70 -11.04 17.37
CA PHE A 95 10.26 -11.03 17.62
C PHE A 95 9.80 -10.31 18.89
N PRO A 96 10.57 -10.26 20.01
CA PRO A 96 10.18 -9.44 21.15
C PRO A 96 9.96 -7.97 20.82
N PHE A 97 10.61 -7.47 19.76
CA PHE A 97 10.32 -6.16 19.19
C PHE A 97 9.26 -6.21 18.08
N ALA A 98 9.53 -7.01 17.03
CA ALA A 98 8.78 -6.92 15.79
C ALA A 98 7.30 -7.30 15.97
N LEU A 99 7.01 -8.36 16.73
CA LEU A 99 5.64 -8.85 16.91
C LEU A 99 4.74 -7.85 17.64
N PRO A 100 5.08 -7.35 18.85
CA PRO A 100 4.24 -6.36 19.51
C PRO A 100 4.19 -5.04 18.75
N ALA A 101 5.28 -4.59 18.11
CA ALA A 101 5.29 -3.35 17.32
C ALA A 101 4.33 -3.43 16.12
N ILE A 102 4.36 -4.52 15.35
CA ILE A 102 3.45 -4.73 14.23
C ILE A 102 2.02 -4.97 14.71
N ALA A 103 1.82 -5.74 15.79
CA ALA A 103 0.49 -5.94 16.35
C ALA A 103 -0.14 -4.62 16.84
N LEU A 104 0.64 -3.74 17.48
CA LEU A 104 0.22 -2.39 17.86
C LEU A 104 -0.12 -1.52 16.64
N PHE A 105 0.69 -1.55 15.58
CA PHE A 105 0.38 -0.87 14.33
C PHE A 105 -0.93 -1.38 13.71
N CYS A 106 -1.14 -2.69 13.66
CA CYS A 106 -2.36 -3.32 13.16
C CYS A 106 -3.58 -3.00 14.05
N LEU A 107 -3.40 -2.93 15.37
CA LEU A 107 -4.43 -2.52 16.32
C LEU A 107 -4.83 -1.07 16.04
N ALA A 108 -3.84 -0.17 15.97
CA ALA A 108 -4.04 1.25 15.69
C ALA A 108 -4.82 1.44 14.39
N LEU A 109 -4.43 0.80 13.29
CA LEU A 109 -5.12 0.88 12.00
C LEU A 109 -6.56 0.36 12.05
N THR A 110 -6.80 -0.71 12.80
CA THR A 110 -8.03 -1.51 12.66
C THR A 110 -8.98 -1.47 13.85
N LEU A 111 -8.69 -0.62 14.85
CA LEU A 111 -9.58 -0.31 15.96
C LEU A 111 -10.97 0.13 15.45
N PRO A 112 -12.09 -0.18 16.09
CA PRO A 112 -13.39 0.25 15.60
C PRO A 112 -13.85 1.55 16.29
N PHE A 113 -13.79 2.73 15.65
CA PHE A 113 -14.29 3.98 16.25
C PHE A 113 -15.82 4.13 16.12
N PRO A 114 -16.57 4.42 17.21
CA PRO A 114 -18.03 4.54 17.21
C PRO A 114 -18.58 5.44 16.12
N ALA A 115 -18.05 6.66 16.00
CA ALA A 115 -18.49 7.64 15.00
C ALA A 115 -18.14 7.27 13.55
N ALA A 116 -17.32 6.25 13.30
CA ALA A 116 -16.79 5.93 11.97
C ALA A 116 -17.43 4.71 11.32
N LYS A 117 -18.00 3.76 12.10
CA LYS A 117 -18.42 2.45 11.58
C LYS A 117 -19.50 2.56 10.51
N ASP A 118 -20.50 3.42 10.75
CA ASP A 118 -21.60 3.61 9.79
C ASP A 118 -21.11 4.18 8.46
N PHE A 119 -19.97 4.86 8.45
CA PHE A 119 -19.42 5.54 7.26
C PHE A 119 -18.34 4.74 6.54
N GLU A 120 -17.60 3.88 7.25
CA GLU A 120 -16.55 3.05 6.65
C GLU A 120 -17.05 1.69 6.15
N GLN A 121 -18.19 1.23 6.68
CA GLN A 121 -18.79 -0.07 6.37
C GLN A 121 -20.32 0.01 6.44
N GLY A 122 -21.01 -0.93 5.79
CA GLY A 122 -22.45 -1.10 5.95
C GLY A 122 -23.27 -0.01 5.27
N ILE A 123 -24.24 0.56 5.98
CA ILE A 123 -25.30 1.41 5.41
C ILE A 123 -24.75 2.73 4.86
N GLY A 124 -23.86 3.43 5.57
CA GLY A 124 -23.38 4.74 5.11
C GLY A 124 -22.46 4.65 3.90
N VAL A 125 -21.65 3.60 3.74
CA VAL A 125 -20.91 3.35 2.49
C VAL A 125 -21.86 3.10 1.32
N ARG A 126 -22.95 2.37 1.55
CA ARG A 126 -23.99 2.14 0.52
C ARG A 126 -24.66 3.45 0.14
N MET A 127 -25.14 4.23 1.11
CA MET A 127 -25.74 5.55 0.86
C MET A 127 -24.78 6.49 0.10
N LEU A 128 -23.50 6.47 0.45
CA LEU A 128 -22.47 7.24 -0.24
C LEU A 128 -22.28 6.78 -1.68
N THR A 129 -22.28 5.46 -1.91
CA THR A 129 -22.20 4.87 -3.25
C THR A 129 -23.43 5.23 -4.09
N ASP A 130 -24.62 5.23 -3.51
CA ASP A 130 -25.86 5.62 -4.18
C ASP A 130 -25.85 7.10 -4.57
N ARG A 131 -25.33 7.98 -3.70
CA ARG A 131 -25.11 9.40 -4.02
C ARG A 131 -24.11 9.59 -5.16
N ILE A 132 -23.01 8.83 -5.15
CA ILE A 132 -22.02 8.87 -6.25
C ILE A 132 -22.67 8.48 -7.57
N ARG A 133 -23.47 7.40 -7.59
CA ARG A 133 -24.22 6.96 -8.78
C ARG A 133 -25.23 7.99 -9.28
N ALA A 134 -25.84 8.76 -8.38
CA ALA A 134 -26.77 9.83 -8.74
C ALA A 134 -26.08 11.06 -9.38
N ILE A 135 -24.84 11.35 -8.97
CA ILE A 135 -24.06 12.51 -9.46
C ILE A 135 -23.37 12.21 -10.81
N LEU A 136 -22.88 10.99 -10.99
CA LEU A 136 -22.04 10.60 -12.13
C LEU A 136 -22.62 10.74 -13.55
N PRO A 137 -23.93 10.62 -13.81
CA PRO A 137 -24.47 10.80 -15.16
C PRO A 137 -24.08 12.15 -15.79
N ALA A 138 -23.96 13.21 -14.97
CA ALA A 138 -23.56 14.55 -15.41
C ALA A 138 -22.03 14.70 -15.64
N HIS A 139 -21.22 13.71 -15.26
CA HIS A 139 -19.75 13.82 -15.19
C HIS A 139 -18.99 12.68 -15.88
N LYS A 140 -19.65 11.92 -16.78
CA LYS A 140 -19.04 10.79 -17.50
C LYS A 140 -17.73 11.14 -18.22
N ASN A 141 -17.63 12.34 -18.80
CA ASN A 141 -16.44 12.81 -19.51
C ASN A 141 -15.21 12.91 -18.60
N VAL A 142 -15.42 13.22 -17.31
CA VAL A 142 -14.33 13.31 -16.32
C VAL A 142 -13.65 11.95 -16.15
N ALA A 143 -14.41 10.86 -16.14
CA ALA A 143 -13.87 9.51 -16.01
C ALA A 143 -12.90 9.18 -17.16
N ILE A 144 -13.30 9.53 -18.40
CA ILE A 144 -12.50 9.29 -19.60
C ILE A 144 -11.25 10.18 -19.60
N ILE A 145 -11.40 11.47 -19.27
CA ILE A 145 -10.27 12.41 -19.17
C ILE A 145 -9.23 11.88 -18.19
N LEU A 146 -9.62 11.48 -16.98
CA LEU A 146 -8.69 10.96 -15.97
C LEU A 146 -7.99 9.66 -16.42
N LEU A 147 -8.71 8.77 -17.09
CA LEU A 147 -8.14 7.52 -17.61
C LEU A 147 -7.10 7.79 -18.70
N ILE A 148 -7.44 8.59 -19.71
CA ILE A 148 -6.55 8.89 -20.84
C ILE A 148 -5.33 9.68 -20.36
N THR A 149 -5.56 10.77 -19.61
CA THR A 149 -4.47 11.63 -19.12
C THR A 149 -3.51 10.85 -18.22
N GLY A 150 -4.00 10.04 -17.28
CA GLY A 150 -3.13 9.23 -16.44
C GLY A 150 -2.32 8.20 -17.23
N THR A 151 -2.94 7.55 -18.21
CA THR A 151 -2.29 6.57 -19.09
C THR A 151 -1.18 7.21 -19.94
N VAL A 152 -1.47 8.36 -20.55
CA VAL A 152 -0.49 9.11 -21.36
C VAL A 152 0.66 9.62 -20.50
N VAL A 153 0.34 10.19 -19.33
CA VAL A 153 1.35 10.77 -18.44
C VAL A 153 2.33 9.71 -17.93
N LEU A 154 1.90 8.45 -17.74
CA LEU A 154 2.80 7.35 -17.35
C LEU A 154 4.04 7.26 -18.25
N TYR A 155 3.86 7.39 -19.57
CA TYR A 155 4.95 7.34 -20.54
C TYR A 155 5.76 8.63 -20.62
N LEU A 156 5.18 9.75 -20.17
CA LEU A 156 5.84 11.05 -20.14
C LEU A 156 6.71 11.25 -18.87
N ILE A 157 6.47 10.49 -17.79
CA ILE A 157 7.17 10.68 -16.50
C ILE A 157 8.69 10.66 -16.67
N ALA A 158 9.22 9.71 -17.45
CA ALA A 158 10.66 9.54 -17.63
C ALA A 158 11.36 10.75 -18.28
N TYR A 159 10.62 11.58 -19.02
CA TYR A 159 11.14 12.76 -19.71
C TYR A 159 10.98 14.05 -18.89
N LEU A 160 10.29 13.99 -17.75
CA LEU A 160 10.07 15.14 -16.90
C LEU A 160 11.25 15.36 -15.93
N PRO A 161 11.55 16.63 -15.57
CA PRO A 161 12.43 16.94 -14.45
C PRO A 161 11.99 16.22 -13.18
N LEU A 162 12.95 15.81 -12.35
CA LEU A 162 12.74 15.00 -11.14
C LEU A 162 11.68 15.62 -10.20
N GLU A 163 11.61 16.94 -10.16
CA GLU A 163 10.68 17.73 -9.35
C GLU A 163 9.22 17.55 -9.80
N LEU A 164 8.99 17.36 -11.10
CA LEU A 164 7.67 17.20 -11.71
C LEU A 164 7.24 15.74 -11.79
N GLN A 165 8.17 14.79 -11.73
CA GLN A 165 7.88 13.35 -11.82
C GLN A 165 6.89 12.89 -10.75
N TYR A 166 7.00 13.43 -9.52
CA TYR A 166 6.06 13.07 -8.45
C TYR A 166 4.63 13.55 -8.76
N PHE A 167 4.47 14.77 -9.26
CA PHE A 167 3.16 15.30 -9.65
C PHE A 167 2.58 14.51 -10.84
N ALA A 168 3.42 14.18 -11.83
CA ALA A 168 3.04 13.32 -12.94
C ALA A 168 2.61 11.91 -12.48
N THR A 169 3.29 11.36 -11.47
CA THR A 169 2.91 10.11 -10.82
C THR A 169 1.51 10.20 -10.21
N LEU A 170 1.14 11.31 -9.56
CA LEU A 170 -0.22 11.51 -9.05
C LEU A 170 -1.27 11.61 -10.17
N ILE A 171 -0.94 12.20 -11.31
CA ILE A 171 -1.83 12.20 -12.50
C ILE A 171 -2.02 10.77 -13.00
N PHE A 172 -0.95 9.96 -13.09
CA PHE A 172 -1.08 8.54 -13.39
C PHE A 172 -2.01 7.84 -12.40
N PHE A 173 -1.81 8.00 -11.09
CA PHE A 173 -2.69 7.36 -10.10
C PHE A 173 -4.15 7.87 -10.17
N SER A 174 -4.39 9.09 -10.66
CA SER A 174 -5.73 9.62 -10.89
C SER A 174 -6.54 8.81 -11.92
N SER A 175 -5.88 8.04 -12.78
CA SER A 175 -6.57 7.08 -13.66
C SER A 175 -7.35 6.00 -12.88
N PHE A 176 -6.91 5.61 -11.67
CA PHE A 176 -7.66 4.70 -10.81
C PHE A 176 -8.93 5.37 -10.24
N ALA A 177 -8.90 6.68 -9.97
CA ALA A 177 -10.10 7.43 -9.64
C ALA A 177 -11.05 7.53 -10.85
N GLY A 178 -10.50 7.75 -12.05
CA GLY A 178 -11.23 7.69 -13.32
C GLY A 178 -11.89 6.33 -13.56
N LEU A 179 -11.19 5.24 -13.25
CA LEU A 179 -11.70 3.87 -13.32
C LEU A 179 -12.93 3.68 -12.41
N LEU A 180 -12.86 4.18 -11.17
CA LEU A 180 -13.98 4.14 -10.23
C LEU A 180 -15.15 5.03 -10.67
N TYR A 181 -14.88 6.22 -11.21
CA TYR A 181 -15.92 7.06 -11.82
C TYR A 181 -16.61 6.33 -12.97
N LEU A 182 -15.86 5.69 -13.87
CA LEU A 182 -16.44 4.94 -14.98
C LEU A 182 -17.25 3.74 -14.48
N TYR A 183 -16.75 3.03 -13.47
CA TYR A 183 -17.42 1.87 -12.89
C TYR A 183 -18.79 2.23 -12.27
N PHE A 184 -18.85 3.31 -11.49
CA PHE A 184 -20.08 3.78 -10.88
C PHE A 184 -20.98 4.59 -11.82
N SER A 185 -20.51 4.95 -13.02
CA SER A 185 -21.35 5.60 -14.03
C SER A 185 -22.42 4.66 -14.58
N PRO A 186 -23.56 5.20 -15.08
CA PRO A 186 -24.58 4.41 -15.74
C PRO A 186 -24.01 3.52 -16.86
N ASP A 187 -24.64 2.38 -17.07
CA ASP A 187 -24.18 1.45 -18.09
C ASP A 187 -24.25 2.07 -19.49
N SER A 188 -23.17 1.90 -20.24
CA SER A 188 -23.09 2.29 -21.65
C SER A 188 -22.34 1.22 -22.42
N ARG A 189 -22.65 1.08 -23.72
CA ARG A 189 -22.11 0.02 -24.58
C ARG A 189 -20.59 -0.09 -24.52
N ASN A 190 -19.89 1.04 -24.38
CA ASN A 190 -18.43 1.11 -24.38
C ASN A 190 -17.79 0.95 -22.99
N LYS A 191 -18.58 1.00 -21.91
CA LYS A 191 -18.08 0.96 -20.52
C LYS A 191 -17.23 -0.29 -20.24
N LYS A 192 -17.74 -1.46 -20.62
CA LYS A 192 -17.06 -2.75 -20.37
C LYS A 192 -15.73 -2.82 -21.12
N TRP A 193 -15.70 -2.34 -22.37
CA TRP A 193 -14.49 -2.29 -23.19
C TRP A 193 -13.43 -1.34 -22.62
N ILE A 194 -13.82 -0.15 -22.17
CA ILE A 194 -12.87 0.81 -21.58
C ILE A 194 -12.33 0.28 -20.24
N LEU A 195 -13.18 -0.28 -19.38
CA LEU A 195 -12.75 -0.90 -18.13
C LEU A 195 -11.77 -2.06 -18.39
N GLY A 196 -12.11 -2.96 -19.31
CA GLY A 196 -11.26 -4.09 -19.70
C GLY A 196 -9.93 -3.62 -20.30
N GLY A 197 -9.96 -2.63 -21.20
CA GLY A 197 -8.78 -2.06 -21.82
C GLY A 197 -7.81 -1.44 -20.80
N PHE A 198 -8.33 -0.71 -19.80
CA PHE A 198 -7.48 -0.16 -18.73
C PHE A 198 -6.86 -1.25 -17.84
N ILE A 199 -7.61 -2.31 -17.54
CA ILE A 199 -7.06 -3.46 -16.80
C ILE A 199 -5.93 -4.11 -17.60
N VAL A 200 -6.14 -4.39 -18.90
CA VAL A 200 -5.12 -4.95 -19.78
C VAL A 200 -3.89 -4.04 -19.84
N PHE A 201 -4.08 -2.71 -19.93
CA PHE A 201 -3.01 -1.72 -19.90
C PHE A 201 -2.17 -1.79 -18.62
N ILE A 202 -2.79 -1.89 -17.44
CA ILE A 202 -2.08 -2.02 -16.16
C ILE A 202 -1.29 -3.33 -16.07
N PHE A 203 -1.89 -4.44 -16.52
CA PHE A 203 -1.19 -5.73 -16.59
C PHE A 203 -0.01 -5.69 -17.57
N TYR A 204 -0.20 -5.13 -18.76
CA TYR A 204 0.84 -4.97 -19.78
C TYR A 204 2.03 -4.18 -19.23
N ASN A 205 1.80 -3.01 -18.62
CA ASN A 205 2.87 -2.21 -18.02
C ASN A 205 3.52 -2.92 -16.82
N GLY A 206 2.74 -3.69 -16.05
CA GLY A 206 3.28 -4.56 -15.00
C GLY A 206 4.28 -5.59 -15.53
N ILE A 207 3.99 -6.19 -16.68
CA ILE A 207 4.86 -7.16 -17.37
C ILE A 207 6.10 -6.46 -17.95
N VAL A 208 5.92 -5.38 -18.71
CA VAL A 208 7.02 -4.65 -19.36
C VAL A 208 7.99 -4.06 -18.34
N GLY A 209 7.49 -3.41 -17.28
CA GLY A 209 8.33 -2.82 -16.23
C GLY A 209 8.79 -3.82 -15.16
N GLY A 210 8.24 -5.04 -15.13
CA GLY A 210 8.46 -6.01 -14.05
C GLY A 210 7.92 -5.56 -12.67
N MET A 211 7.13 -4.47 -12.61
CA MET A 211 6.61 -3.83 -11.39
C MET A 211 5.14 -4.21 -11.14
N PHE A 212 4.91 -5.46 -10.79
CA PHE A 212 3.57 -6.00 -10.53
C PHE A 212 2.98 -5.59 -9.17
N THR A 213 3.76 -4.89 -8.35
CA THR A 213 3.36 -4.40 -7.03
C THR A 213 2.16 -3.45 -7.14
N ILE A 214 2.12 -2.61 -8.18
CA ILE A 214 0.97 -1.72 -8.47
C ILE A 214 -0.28 -2.56 -8.74
N VAL A 215 -0.17 -3.64 -9.53
CA VAL A 215 -1.28 -4.54 -9.85
C VAL A 215 -1.84 -5.19 -8.59
N ALA A 216 -0.97 -5.69 -7.70
CA ALA A 216 -1.38 -6.33 -6.44
C ALA A 216 -2.15 -5.35 -5.54
N TYR A 217 -1.52 -4.23 -5.22
CA TYR A 217 -2.01 -3.29 -4.22
C TYR A 217 -3.20 -2.46 -4.71
N MET A 218 -3.15 -1.96 -5.94
CA MET A 218 -4.26 -1.23 -6.53
C MET A 218 -5.40 -2.17 -6.92
N GLY A 219 -5.08 -3.37 -7.39
CA GLY A 219 -6.08 -4.38 -7.74
C GLY A 219 -7.00 -4.72 -6.57
N ILE A 220 -6.43 -5.02 -5.39
CA ILE A 220 -7.24 -5.33 -4.20
C ILE A 220 -8.02 -4.09 -3.73
N ASN A 221 -7.43 -2.90 -3.76
CA ASN A 221 -8.12 -1.68 -3.38
C ASN A 221 -9.32 -1.40 -4.30
N VAL A 222 -9.14 -1.39 -5.61
CA VAL A 222 -10.22 -1.21 -6.60
C VAL A 222 -11.25 -2.33 -6.52
N ALA A 223 -10.82 -3.59 -6.36
CA ALA A 223 -11.74 -4.71 -6.20
C ALA A 223 -12.65 -4.53 -4.99
N SER A 224 -12.15 -3.93 -3.91
CA SER A 224 -12.97 -3.63 -2.72
C SER A 224 -14.13 -2.70 -3.06
N PHE A 225 -13.91 -1.67 -3.89
CA PHE A 225 -14.96 -0.79 -4.41
C PHE A 225 -15.93 -1.51 -5.33
N MET A 226 -15.42 -2.34 -6.24
CA MET A 226 -16.27 -3.06 -7.20
C MET A 226 -17.19 -4.07 -6.53
N LEU A 227 -16.77 -4.65 -5.42
CA LEU A 227 -17.56 -5.60 -4.65
C LEU A 227 -18.54 -4.95 -3.67
N LEU A 228 -18.47 -3.63 -3.43
CA LEU A 228 -19.37 -2.93 -2.53
C LEU A 228 -20.84 -3.19 -2.87
N GLY A 229 -21.61 -3.63 -1.88
CA GLY A 229 -23.04 -3.90 -2.02
C GLY A 229 -23.36 -5.23 -2.73
N ARG A 230 -22.37 -5.99 -3.20
CA ARG A 230 -22.58 -7.33 -3.77
C ARG A 230 -22.56 -8.38 -2.66
N LYS A 231 -23.58 -9.25 -2.64
CA LYS A 231 -23.62 -10.43 -1.79
C LYS A 231 -22.65 -11.49 -2.33
N THR A 232 -21.37 -11.39 -1.93
CA THR A 232 -20.35 -12.40 -2.26
C THR A 232 -20.07 -13.25 -1.04
N SER A 233 -20.14 -14.58 -1.18
CA SER A 233 -19.84 -15.50 -0.09
C SER A 233 -18.37 -15.43 0.31
N PHE A 234 -18.08 -15.69 1.59
CA PHE A 234 -16.71 -15.71 2.12
C PHE A 234 -15.82 -16.70 1.35
N LEU A 235 -16.33 -17.90 1.07
CA LEU A 235 -15.59 -18.94 0.32
C LEU A 235 -15.19 -18.49 -1.08
N LYS A 236 -16.08 -17.77 -1.79
CA LYS A 236 -15.74 -17.23 -3.12
C LYS A 236 -14.64 -16.17 -3.03
N LYS A 237 -14.70 -15.29 -2.02
CA LYS A 237 -13.67 -14.28 -1.77
C LYS A 237 -12.32 -14.93 -1.43
N ALA A 238 -12.33 -15.95 -0.57
CA ALA A 238 -11.14 -16.74 -0.23
C ALA A 238 -10.55 -17.46 -1.45
N GLY A 239 -11.39 -18.11 -2.27
CA GLY A 239 -10.95 -18.76 -3.50
C GLY A 239 -10.29 -17.79 -4.49
N ILE A 240 -10.90 -16.61 -4.72
CA ILE A 240 -10.30 -15.57 -5.58
C ILE A 240 -8.96 -15.08 -5.00
N PHE A 241 -8.88 -14.88 -3.68
CA PHE A 241 -7.64 -14.48 -3.04
C PHE A 241 -6.54 -15.53 -3.19
N LEU A 242 -6.85 -16.82 -3.01
CA LEU A 242 -5.90 -17.92 -3.19
C LEU A 242 -5.42 -18.03 -4.64
N VAL A 243 -6.32 -17.90 -5.61
CA VAL A 243 -5.96 -17.88 -7.03
C VAL A 243 -5.06 -16.69 -7.34
N ALA A 244 -5.36 -15.50 -6.81
CA ALA A 244 -4.52 -14.32 -6.98
C ALA A 244 -3.14 -14.51 -6.32
N ALA A 245 -3.08 -15.08 -5.11
CA ALA A 245 -1.84 -15.36 -4.41
C ALA A 245 -0.97 -16.36 -5.17
N ALA A 246 -1.56 -17.46 -5.66
CA ALA A 246 -0.88 -18.45 -6.50
C ALA A 246 -0.35 -17.81 -7.80
N PHE A 247 -1.18 -16.99 -8.45
CA PHE A 247 -0.77 -16.22 -9.62
C PHE A 247 0.43 -15.31 -9.30
N PHE A 248 0.41 -14.56 -8.20
CA PHE A 248 1.53 -13.72 -7.79
C PHE A 248 2.79 -14.52 -7.45
N ILE A 249 2.68 -15.73 -6.87
CA ILE A 249 3.82 -16.62 -6.60
C ILE A 249 4.50 -17.04 -7.92
N VAL A 250 3.70 -17.45 -8.91
CA VAL A 250 4.20 -17.77 -10.26
C VAL A 250 4.86 -16.55 -10.88
N LEU A 251 4.21 -15.39 -10.83
CA LEU A 251 4.76 -14.14 -11.37
C LEU A 251 6.09 -13.76 -10.72
N GLN A 252 6.22 -13.85 -9.40
CA GLN A 252 7.45 -13.46 -8.70
C GLN A 252 8.62 -14.38 -9.04
N ASN A 253 8.35 -15.67 -9.27
CA ASN A 253 9.35 -16.63 -9.73
C ASN A 253 9.84 -16.35 -11.14
N VAL A 254 8.94 -16.07 -12.08
CA VAL A 254 9.29 -15.77 -13.48
C VAL A 254 10.21 -14.54 -13.59
N LYS A 255 10.01 -13.53 -12.75
CA LYS A 255 10.75 -12.25 -12.85
C LYS A 255 12.26 -12.38 -12.78
N GLY A 256 12.78 -13.28 -11.95
CA GLY A 256 14.23 -13.44 -11.77
C GLY A 256 14.89 -13.83 -13.08
N SER A 257 14.43 -14.96 -13.64
CA SER A 257 14.89 -15.49 -14.92
C SER A 257 14.55 -14.59 -16.11
N TYR A 258 13.40 -13.91 -16.07
CA TYR A 258 13.00 -12.98 -17.13
C TYR A 258 13.93 -11.75 -17.20
N ARG A 259 14.33 -11.19 -16.04
CA ARG A 259 15.22 -10.02 -16.00
C ARG A 259 16.64 -10.37 -16.41
N THR A 260 17.16 -11.52 -16.00
CA THR A 260 18.50 -11.94 -16.42
C THR A 260 18.54 -12.08 -17.94
N GLN A 261 17.58 -12.79 -18.54
CA GLN A 261 17.55 -13.00 -19.99
C GLN A 261 17.37 -11.72 -20.83
N ILE A 262 16.72 -10.68 -20.30
CA ILE A 262 16.57 -9.39 -21.00
C ILE A 262 17.75 -8.45 -20.76
N TRP A 263 18.44 -8.54 -19.62
CA TRP A 263 19.51 -7.61 -19.24
C TRP A 263 20.94 -8.13 -19.45
N THR A 264 21.17 -9.45 -19.62
CA THR A 264 22.52 -10.00 -19.86
C THR A 264 23.04 -9.80 -21.30
N GLY A 265 22.53 -8.81 -22.04
CA GLY A 265 23.24 -8.27 -23.21
C GLY A 265 23.16 -9.07 -24.50
N GLN A 266 22.37 -10.14 -24.58
CA GLN A 266 21.83 -10.56 -25.88
C GLN A 266 20.53 -9.80 -26.06
N GLU A 267 20.49 -8.89 -27.04
CA GLU A 267 19.22 -8.30 -27.47
C GLU A 267 18.30 -9.46 -27.82
N TYR A 268 17.38 -9.79 -26.91
CA TYR A 268 16.38 -10.80 -27.18
C TYR A 268 15.48 -10.23 -28.28
N GLU A 269 15.77 -10.62 -29.53
CA GLU A 269 15.06 -10.18 -30.73
C GLU A 269 13.61 -10.70 -30.77
N GLY A 270 13.25 -11.64 -29.89
CA GLY A 270 11.91 -12.19 -29.78
C GLY A 270 10.91 -11.32 -29.01
N SER A 271 9.63 -11.71 -29.05
CA SER A 271 8.58 -11.05 -28.26
C SER A 271 8.83 -11.22 -26.76
N LYS A 272 9.13 -10.11 -26.06
CA LYS A 272 9.24 -10.04 -24.59
C LYS A 272 8.01 -10.63 -23.88
N VAL A 273 6.82 -10.42 -24.46
CA VAL A 273 5.58 -11.01 -23.96
C VAL A 273 5.56 -12.52 -24.17
N GLY A 274 6.03 -13.01 -25.32
CA GLY A 274 6.14 -14.45 -25.62
C GLY A 274 7.12 -15.19 -24.69
N LEU A 275 8.24 -14.56 -24.34
CA LEU A 275 9.18 -15.10 -23.36
C LEU A 275 8.56 -15.18 -21.95
N PHE A 276 7.86 -14.12 -21.55
CA PHE A 276 7.17 -14.09 -20.27
C PHE A 276 6.10 -15.19 -20.18
N THR A 277 5.29 -15.36 -21.24
CA THR A 277 4.20 -16.35 -21.25
C THR A 277 4.74 -17.78 -21.22
N SER A 278 5.83 -18.09 -21.92
CA SER A 278 6.42 -19.44 -21.88
C SER A 278 6.94 -19.79 -20.48
N MET A 279 7.71 -18.90 -19.85
CA MET A 279 8.19 -19.07 -18.47
C MET A 279 7.03 -19.17 -17.47
N PHE A 280 5.98 -18.38 -17.67
CA PHE A 280 4.79 -18.41 -16.82
C PHE A 280 4.11 -19.79 -16.89
N TRP A 281 3.90 -20.33 -18.09
CA TRP A 281 3.31 -21.66 -18.26
C TRP A 281 4.19 -22.78 -17.69
N GLU A 282 5.51 -22.68 -17.84
CA GLU A 282 6.43 -23.64 -17.23
C GLU A 282 6.34 -23.64 -15.70
N ASN A 283 6.32 -22.46 -15.08
CA ASN A 283 6.16 -22.35 -13.63
C ASN A 283 4.77 -22.81 -13.17
N LEU A 284 3.71 -22.53 -13.95
CA LEU A 284 2.37 -23.01 -13.63
C LEU A 284 2.30 -24.55 -13.62
N LYS A 285 3.01 -25.22 -14.54
CA LYS A 285 3.10 -26.70 -14.57
C LYS A 285 3.81 -27.29 -13.34
N LYS A 286 4.71 -26.53 -12.69
CA LYS A 286 5.34 -26.94 -11.42
C LYS A 286 4.34 -27.01 -10.26
N GLY A 287 3.18 -26.35 -10.39
CA GLY A 287 2.05 -26.48 -9.48
C GLY A 287 2.42 -26.21 -8.02
N SER A 288 2.05 -27.12 -7.12
CA SER A 288 2.35 -27.04 -5.68
C SER A 288 3.85 -27.07 -5.37
N GLY A 289 4.68 -27.59 -6.29
CA GLY A 289 6.14 -27.62 -6.16
C GLY A 289 6.76 -26.24 -5.97
N LEU A 290 6.11 -25.16 -6.44
CA LEU A 290 6.58 -23.79 -6.21
C LEU A 290 6.51 -23.33 -4.74
N ILE A 291 5.68 -23.99 -3.93
CA ILE A 291 5.45 -23.64 -2.52
C ILE A 291 6.13 -24.68 -1.62
N THR A 292 6.06 -25.96 -1.98
CA THR A 292 6.61 -27.05 -1.16
C THR A 292 8.13 -27.20 -1.29
N ASN A 293 8.71 -26.82 -2.43
CA ASN A 293 10.15 -26.84 -2.62
C ASN A 293 10.77 -25.53 -2.11
N THR A 294 11.70 -25.63 -1.16
CA THR A 294 12.46 -24.50 -0.58
C THR A 294 13.15 -23.66 -1.64
N ASP A 295 13.70 -24.28 -2.67
CA ASP A 295 14.51 -23.60 -3.66
C ASP A 295 13.64 -22.82 -4.64
N ALA A 296 12.49 -23.41 -5.01
CA ALA A 296 11.49 -22.74 -5.83
C ALA A 296 10.76 -21.61 -5.09
N PHE A 297 10.64 -21.69 -3.76
CA PHE A 297 10.01 -20.63 -2.96
C PHE A 297 10.99 -19.50 -2.58
N PHE A 298 12.30 -19.72 -2.69
CA PHE A 298 13.34 -18.77 -2.30
C PHE A 298 13.19 -17.36 -2.94
N PRO A 299 12.87 -17.19 -4.24
CA PRO A 299 12.65 -15.86 -4.83
C PRO A 299 11.46 -15.11 -4.23
N VAL A 300 10.41 -15.83 -3.81
CA VAL A 300 9.24 -15.26 -3.15
C VAL A 300 9.62 -14.83 -1.74
N TYR A 301 10.26 -15.72 -0.98
CA TYR A 301 10.72 -15.45 0.37
C TYR A 301 11.65 -14.22 0.44
N THR A 302 12.68 -14.16 -0.40
CA THR A 302 13.66 -13.06 -0.38
C THR A 302 13.04 -11.69 -0.70
N ARG A 303 12.00 -11.66 -1.55
CA ARG A 303 11.27 -10.43 -1.90
C ARG A 303 10.28 -10.02 -0.82
N ALA A 304 9.58 -10.98 -0.24
CA ALA A 304 8.53 -10.71 0.74
C ALA A 304 9.06 -10.49 2.16
N ASN A 305 10.28 -10.95 2.47
CA ASN A 305 10.86 -10.87 3.81
C ASN A 305 11.48 -9.49 4.11
N GLN A 306 10.64 -8.50 4.40
CA GLN A 306 11.09 -7.19 4.87
C GLN A 306 11.79 -7.29 6.24
N GLY A 307 11.42 -8.27 7.07
CA GLY A 307 12.05 -8.47 8.38
C GLY A 307 13.54 -8.82 8.30
N PHE A 308 14.02 -9.36 7.18
CA PHE A 308 15.46 -9.51 6.94
C PHE A 308 16.18 -8.16 7.00
N ILE A 309 15.62 -7.11 6.40
CA ILE A 309 16.24 -5.77 6.41
C ILE A 309 16.21 -5.17 7.82
N VAL A 310 15.10 -5.34 8.53
CA VAL A 310 15.00 -4.94 9.95
C VAL A 310 16.04 -5.66 10.80
N SER A 311 16.32 -6.94 10.53
CA SER A 311 17.38 -7.67 11.24
C SER A 311 18.77 -7.10 10.99
N LEU A 312 19.05 -6.51 9.82
CA LEU A 312 20.30 -5.79 9.58
C LEU A 312 20.40 -4.51 10.43
N VAL A 313 19.28 -3.80 10.61
CA VAL A 313 19.23 -2.64 11.53
C VAL A 313 19.55 -3.08 12.95
N MET A 314 18.97 -4.19 13.40
CA MET A 314 19.20 -4.74 14.75
C MET A 314 20.64 -5.22 15.00
N VAL A 315 21.36 -5.62 13.94
CA VAL A 315 22.78 -5.95 14.06
C VAL A 315 23.62 -4.67 14.25
N ARG A 316 23.33 -3.63 13.48
CA ARG A 316 24.12 -2.39 13.46
C ARG A 316 23.81 -1.47 14.64
N ILE A 317 22.56 -1.36 15.03
CA ILE A 317 22.11 -0.48 16.12
C ILE A 317 21.62 -1.38 17.26
N PRO A 318 22.13 -1.24 18.50
CA PRO A 318 23.01 -0.17 18.97
C PRO A 318 24.52 -0.41 18.79
N SER A 319 24.94 -1.56 18.27
CA SER A 319 26.34 -2.03 18.31
C SER A 319 27.38 -1.08 17.70
N SER A 320 27.13 -0.60 16.48
CA SER A 320 28.02 0.32 15.74
C SER A 320 27.57 1.76 15.82
N ARG A 321 26.32 2.01 16.24
CA ARG A 321 25.74 3.34 16.35
C ARG A 321 24.63 3.32 17.40
N PRO A 322 24.56 4.31 18.32
CA PRO A 322 23.45 4.41 19.26
C PRO A 322 22.13 4.74 18.55
N PHE A 323 21.03 4.48 19.24
CA PHE A 323 19.71 4.99 18.86
C PHE A 323 19.76 6.52 18.78
N ASP A 324 19.24 7.11 17.70
CA ASP A 324 19.34 8.54 17.45
C ASP A 324 18.21 9.38 18.07
N GLY A 325 17.34 8.74 18.87
CA GLY A 325 16.21 9.38 19.53
C GLY A 325 15.16 9.95 18.57
N GLY A 326 15.17 9.51 17.30
CA GLY A 326 14.28 10.04 16.26
C GLY A 326 14.79 11.31 15.59
N ALA A 327 16.04 11.72 15.80
CA ALA A 327 16.59 12.93 15.17
C ALA A 327 16.51 12.86 13.64
N THR A 328 16.85 11.71 13.04
CA THR A 328 16.76 11.51 11.59
C THR A 328 15.32 11.52 11.11
N LEU A 329 14.43 10.84 11.83
CA LEU A 329 12.99 10.85 11.53
C LEU A 329 12.41 12.25 11.62
N ALA A 330 12.68 13.01 12.68
CA ALA A 330 12.21 14.38 12.86
C ALA A 330 12.70 15.30 11.73
N LYS A 331 13.98 15.21 11.35
CA LYS A 331 14.55 15.94 10.21
C LYS A 331 13.82 15.57 8.92
N ASN A 332 13.58 14.29 8.70
CA ASN A 332 12.83 13.77 7.56
C ASN A 332 11.38 14.31 7.56
N PHE A 333 10.67 14.23 8.67
CA PHE A 333 9.31 14.78 8.84
C PHE A 333 9.25 16.28 8.55
N ALA A 334 10.14 17.08 9.13
CA ALA A 334 10.21 18.51 8.86
C ALA A 334 10.43 18.79 7.37
N SER A 335 11.26 17.96 6.73
CA SER A 335 11.47 18.02 5.28
C SER A 335 10.17 17.83 4.49
N ALA A 336 9.17 17.05 4.96
CA ALA A 336 7.92 16.87 4.23
C ALA A 336 7.16 18.18 3.98
N PHE A 337 7.27 19.12 4.94
CA PHE A 337 6.51 20.38 4.94
C PHE A 337 7.26 21.55 4.33
N VAL A 338 8.60 21.47 4.25
CA VAL A 338 9.45 22.55 3.74
C VAL A 338 9.78 22.32 2.25
N PRO A 339 9.33 23.22 1.35
CA PRO A 339 9.72 23.18 -0.06
C PRO A 339 11.23 23.40 -0.27
N ARG A 340 11.79 22.87 -1.36
CA ARG A 340 13.22 22.99 -1.66
C ARG A 340 13.72 24.43 -1.82
N PHE A 341 12.86 25.38 -2.20
CA PHE A 341 13.28 26.79 -2.31
C PHE A 341 13.56 27.43 -0.93
N LEU A 342 12.94 26.93 0.16
CA LEU A 342 13.20 27.38 1.53
C LEU A 342 14.31 26.55 2.21
N TRP A 343 14.60 25.35 1.70
CA TRP A 343 15.68 24.49 2.19
C TRP A 343 16.38 23.81 0.99
N PRO A 344 17.35 24.49 0.36
CA PRO A 344 18.04 23.98 -0.83
C PRO A 344 18.77 22.65 -0.56
N ASP A 345 19.48 22.58 0.56
CA ASP A 345 20.24 21.39 1.03
C ASP A 345 19.37 20.38 1.78
N LYS A 346 18.06 20.37 1.49
CA LYS A 346 17.12 19.44 2.09
C LYS A 346 17.57 18.00 1.83
N PRO A 347 17.63 17.14 2.87
CA PRO A 347 18.03 15.76 2.72
C PRO A 347 17.23 15.05 1.62
N THR A 348 17.93 14.38 0.71
CA THR A 348 17.36 13.31 -0.10
C THR A 348 17.16 12.10 0.79
N ALA A 349 16.05 12.10 1.52
CA ALA A 349 15.61 10.96 2.31
C ALA A 349 15.04 9.87 1.39
N GLY A 350 15.15 8.62 1.86
CA GLY A 350 14.61 7.44 1.18
C GLY A 350 15.68 6.49 0.65
N GLY A 351 15.33 5.21 0.63
CA GLY A 351 16.04 4.08 0.05
C GLY A 351 17.53 4.02 0.39
N LYS A 352 18.37 4.60 -0.46
CA LYS A 352 19.84 4.48 -0.38
C LYS A 352 20.41 5.12 0.88
N PHE A 353 19.94 6.31 1.27
CA PHE A 353 20.41 6.96 2.49
C PHE A 353 20.01 6.16 3.73
N ASN A 354 18.74 5.75 3.81
CA ASN A 354 18.21 5.01 4.95
C ASN A 354 18.88 3.64 5.10
N MET A 355 19.08 2.92 4.00
CA MET A 355 19.81 1.65 4.01
C MET A 355 21.23 1.84 4.55
N LEU A 356 21.99 2.80 4.05
CA LEU A 356 23.35 3.06 4.54
C LEU A 356 23.35 3.49 6.01
N TYR A 357 22.44 4.38 6.40
CA TYR A 357 22.35 4.93 7.74
C TYR A 357 22.03 3.84 8.78
N TYR A 358 20.94 3.10 8.57
CA TYR A 358 20.38 2.16 9.55
C TYR A 358 20.97 0.77 9.46
N THR A 359 21.34 0.28 8.27
CA THR A 359 21.88 -1.09 8.08
C THR A 359 23.38 -1.11 7.83
N GLY A 360 23.96 0.01 7.36
CA GLY A 360 25.35 0.04 6.91
C GLY A 360 25.58 -0.53 5.51
N VAL A 361 24.52 -0.96 4.83
CA VAL A 361 24.60 -1.54 3.50
C VAL A 361 24.44 -0.45 2.46
N LEU A 362 25.44 -0.30 1.59
CA LEU A 362 25.34 0.50 0.39
C LEU A 362 24.56 -0.26 -0.68
N ILE A 363 23.49 0.35 -1.20
CA ILE A 363 22.73 -0.21 -2.32
C ILE A 363 23.11 0.47 -3.63
N GLU A 364 23.34 -0.34 -4.66
CA GLU A 364 23.70 0.10 -6.02
C GLU A 364 22.88 -0.67 -7.05
N GLY A 365 22.32 0.02 -8.04
CA GLY A 365 21.54 -0.61 -9.12
C GLY A 365 20.14 -1.10 -8.73
N PHE A 366 19.71 -1.01 -7.47
CA PHE A 366 18.35 -1.34 -7.03
C PHE A 366 17.88 -0.43 -5.89
N SER A 367 16.55 -0.31 -5.75
CA SER A 367 15.90 0.48 -4.69
C SER A 367 15.35 -0.46 -3.61
N MET A 368 15.68 -0.17 -2.36
CA MET A 368 15.26 -0.89 -1.16
C MET A 368 15.30 0.09 0.02
N ASP A 369 14.42 -0.08 0.99
CA ASP A 369 14.39 0.72 2.21
C ASP A 369 14.22 -0.16 3.45
N VAL A 370 14.52 0.39 4.62
CA VAL A 370 14.45 -0.32 5.91
C VAL A 370 13.02 -0.50 6.41
N GLY A 371 12.07 0.24 5.84
CA GLY A 371 10.68 0.24 6.26
C GLY A 371 10.46 0.92 7.61
N PRO A 372 9.22 1.26 8.00
CA PRO A 372 8.97 2.00 9.23
C PRO A 372 9.33 1.20 10.48
N LEU A 373 9.23 -0.13 10.42
CA LEU A 373 9.64 -1.00 11.52
C LEU A 373 11.16 -0.92 11.78
N GLY A 374 11.96 -0.86 10.71
CA GLY A 374 13.41 -0.68 10.81
C GLY A 374 13.79 0.71 11.31
N GLU A 375 13.13 1.77 10.80
CA GLU A 375 13.35 3.14 11.30
C GLU A 375 12.95 3.28 12.77
N ALA A 376 11.82 2.67 13.18
CA ALA A 376 11.34 2.70 14.56
C ALA A 376 12.36 2.07 15.51
N TYR A 377 12.87 0.89 15.16
CA TYR A 377 13.90 0.22 15.95
C TYR A 377 15.19 1.04 15.98
N GLY A 378 15.72 1.42 14.81
CA GLY A 378 17.00 2.11 14.70
C GLY A 378 17.00 3.49 15.34
N SER A 379 15.84 4.15 15.41
CA SER A 379 15.73 5.49 16.00
C SER A 379 15.46 5.47 17.50
N PHE A 380 14.57 4.57 17.96
CA PHE A 380 13.99 4.65 19.30
C PHE A 380 14.24 3.40 20.16
N GLY A 381 14.81 2.34 19.58
CA GLY A 381 14.96 1.04 20.24
C GLY A 381 13.62 0.31 20.44
N PRO A 382 13.61 -0.77 21.23
CA PRO A 382 12.48 -1.69 21.27
C PRO A 382 11.18 -1.05 21.76
N VAL A 383 11.21 -0.40 22.94
CA VAL A 383 10.00 0.10 23.61
C VAL A 383 9.43 1.32 22.90
N ALA A 384 10.25 2.37 22.71
CA ALA A 384 9.78 3.58 22.04
C ALA A 384 9.54 3.37 20.54
N GLY A 385 10.19 2.38 19.91
CA GLY A 385 9.87 1.94 18.55
C GLY A 385 8.48 1.30 18.43
N MET A 386 8.03 0.52 19.43
CA MET A 386 6.65 0.02 19.48
C MET A 386 5.63 1.17 19.55
N ILE A 387 5.91 2.18 20.38
CA ILE A 387 5.07 3.38 20.50
C ILE A 387 5.02 4.13 19.17
N TYR A 388 6.17 4.31 18.50
CA TYR A 388 6.24 4.94 17.19
C TYR A 388 5.37 4.22 16.16
N MET A 389 5.46 2.90 16.07
CA MET A 389 4.64 2.10 15.16
C MET A 389 3.14 2.24 15.47
N PHE A 390 2.75 2.27 16.74
CA PHE A 390 1.37 2.56 17.13
C PHE A 390 0.90 3.94 16.64
N LEU A 391 1.72 4.99 16.85
CA LEU A 391 1.42 6.36 16.42
C LEU A 391 1.33 6.49 14.89
N LEU A 392 2.22 5.83 14.15
CA LEU A 392 2.16 5.80 12.68
C LEU A 392 0.86 5.16 12.19
N GLY A 393 0.44 4.05 12.81
CA GLY A 393 -0.85 3.41 12.51
C GLY A 393 -2.03 4.34 12.80
N LEU A 394 -1.99 5.09 13.90
CA LEU A 394 -3.01 6.09 14.23
C LEU A 394 -3.03 7.24 13.22
N PHE A 395 -1.88 7.71 12.74
CA PHE A 395 -1.80 8.75 11.72
C PHE A 395 -2.46 8.31 10.41
N ILE A 396 -2.11 7.13 9.89
CA ILE A 396 -2.70 6.59 8.64
C ILE A 396 -4.22 6.46 8.81
N ARG A 397 -4.67 5.94 9.95
CA ARG A 397 -6.09 5.81 10.28
C ARG A 397 -6.79 7.18 10.36
N TRP A 398 -6.18 8.16 11.00
CA TRP A 398 -6.71 9.51 11.08
C TRP A 398 -6.89 10.12 9.69
N ALA A 399 -5.87 10.02 8.84
CA ALA A 399 -5.93 10.49 7.46
C ALA A 399 -7.06 9.80 6.69
N TYR A 400 -7.20 8.48 6.85
CA TYR A 400 -8.28 7.70 6.24
C TYR A 400 -9.66 8.22 6.67
N LEU A 401 -9.88 8.39 7.98
CA LEU A 401 -11.14 8.90 8.54
C LEU A 401 -11.50 10.30 8.04
N ARG A 402 -10.49 11.16 7.85
CA ARG A 402 -10.70 12.51 7.30
C ARG A 402 -11.29 12.46 5.89
N VAL A 403 -10.89 11.51 5.06
CA VAL A 403 -11.48 11.33 3.72
C VAL A 403 -12.98 11.06 3.82
N PHE A 404 -13.40 10.13 4.68
CA PHE A 404 -14.82 9.82 4.87
C PHE A 404 -15.60 11.00 5.46
N HIS A 405 -14.99 11.74 6.39
CA HIS A 405 -15.59 12.93 6.95
C HIS A 405 -15.90 13.98 5.87
N PHE A 406 -14.93 14.29 5.01
CA PHE A 406 -15.12 15.23 3.89
C PHE A 406 -16.06 14.69 2.82
N ALA A 407 -16.05 13.37 2.59
CA ALA A 407 -16.92 12.71 1.63
C ALA A 407 -18.42 12.84 1.95
N ARG A 408 -18.78 13.16 3.21
CA ARG A 408 -20.17 13.49 3.58
C ARG A 408 -20.72 14.67 2.78
N ARG A 409 -19.85 15.65 2.48
CA ARG A 409 -20.19 16.85 1.69
C ARG A 409 -19.77 16.72 0.24
N ILE A 410 -18.71 15.97 -0.05
CA ILE A 410 -18.14 15.80 -1.39
C ILE A 410 -18.07 14.28 -1.70
N PRO A 411 -19.18 13.61 -2.06
CA PRO A 411 -19.23 12.16 -2.19
C PRO A 411 -18.16 11.58 -3.13
N MET A 412 -17.85 12.31 -4.20
CA MET A 412 -16.89 11.91 -5.22
C MET A 412 -15.46 11.75 -4.69
N LEU A 413 -15.11 12.38 -3.56
CA LEU A 413 -13.80 12.28 -2.92
C LEU A 413 -13.40 10.83 -2.61
N ILE A 414 -14.37 9.95 -2.39
CA ILE A 414 -14.12 8.55 -2.04
C ILE A 414 -13.50 7.76 -3.20
N CYS A 415 -13.77 8.14 -4.44
CA CYS A 415 -13.11 7.56 -5.61
C CYS A 415 -11.61 7.92 -5.66
N TRP A 416 -11.14 8.88 -4.88
CA TRP A 416 -9.73 9.31 -4.83
C TRP A 416 -8.92 8.59 -3.75
N VAL A 417 -9.53 7.69 -2.97
CA VAL A 417 -8.82 6.88 -1.95
C VAL A 417 -7.61 6.13 -2.53
N PRO A 418 -7.66 5.50 -3.73
CA PRO A 418 -6.48 4.87 -4.32
C PRO A 418 -5.31 5.85 -4.54
N VAL A 419 -5.61 7.11 -4.92
CA VAL A 419 -4.61 8.16 -5.16
C VAL A 419 -4.03 8.67 -3.84
N LEU A 420 -4.89 8.89 -2.84
CA LEU A 420 -4.48 9.44 -1.54
C LEU A 420 -3.57 8.50 -0.75
N PHE A 421 -3.69 7.18 -0.95
CA PHE A 421 -3.02 6.16 -0.15
C PHE A 421 -2.11 5.23 -0.95
N TYR A 422 -1.71 5.59 -2.17
CA TYR A 422 -0.99 4.66 -3.05
C TYR A 422 0.33 4.13 -2.45
N GLN A 423 1.13 4.98 -1.81
CA GLN A 423 2.34 4.54 -1.12
C GLN A 423 2.04 3.95 0.25
N ALA A 424 0.97 4.38 0.92
CA ALA A 424 0.57 3.80 2.20
C ALA A 424 0.27 2.29 2.10
N ILE A 425 -0.21 1.80 0.95
CA ILE A 425 -0.42 0.35 0.72
C ILE A 425 0.91 -0.40 0.60
N SER A 426 1.93 0.22 0.00
CA SER A 426 3.27 -0.37 -0.17
C SER A 426 4.18 -0.15 1.03
N SER A 427 3.62 0.34 2.15
CA SER A 427 4.44 1.07 3.11
C SER A 427 5.37 0.23 3.96
N SER A 428 5.23 -1.10 3.99
CA SER A 428 6.19 -1.95 4.70
C SER A 428 7.56 -1.94 4.05
N GLU A 429 7.64 -1.72 2.73
CA GLU A 429 8.88 -1.70 1.94
C GLU A 429 9.45 -0.29 1.72
N THR A 430 8.79 0.75 2.25
CA THR A 430 9.17 2.16 2.08
C THR A 430 9.39 2.84 3.44
N ASP A 431 10.05 3.98 3.48
CA ASP A 431 10.23 4.73 4.73
C ASP A 431 8.98 5.50 5.20
N SER A 432 8.98 5.90 6.47
CA SER A 432 7.88 6.60 7.13
C SER A 432 7.65 8.00 6.56
N LEU A 433 8.71 8.66 6.10
CA LEU A 433 8.59 9.97 5.44
C LEU A 433 7.83 9.83 4.12
N THR A 434 8.16 8.83 3.31
CA THR A 434 7.51 8.53 2.04
C THR A 434 6.00 8.34 2.23
N ILE A 435 5.56 7.63 3.29
CA ILE A 435 4.13 7.51 3.65
C ILE A 435 3.49 8.88 3.90
N VAL A 436 4.09 9.68 4.79
CA VAL A 436 3.51 10.94 5.27
C VAL A 436 3.51 11.98 4.15
N ASN A 437 4.65 12.11 3.46
CA ASN A 437 4.83 12.96 2.30
C ASN A 437 3.83 12.62 1.19
N SER A 438 3.60 11.32 0.96
CA SER A 438 2.66 10.88 -0.06
C SER A 438 1.22 11.25 0.27
N ILE A 439 0.76 10.95 1.48
CA ILE A 439 -0.59 11.30 1.92
C ILE A 439 -0.80 12.81 1.84
N LEU A 440 0.16 13.62 2.31
CA LEU A 440 0.06 15.08 2.31
C LEU A 440 0.05 15.65 0.89
N LYS A 441 1.02 15.27 0.04
CA LYS A 441 1.09 15.76 -1.34
C LYS A 441 -0.12 15.32 -2.16
N SER A 442 -0.58 14.08 -2.00
CA SER A 442 -1.80 13.61 -2.66
C SER A 442 -3.04 14.38 -2.16
N ALA A 443 -3.12 14.70 -0.87
CA ALA A 443 -4.21 15.53 -0.34
C ALA A 443 -4.19 16.95 -0.91
N VAL A 444 -3.02 17.59 -0.98
CA VAL A 444 -2.85 18.91 -1.62
C VAL A 444 -3.22 18.85 -3.10
N PHE A 445 -2.79 17.81 -3.82
CA PHE A 445 -3.12 17.59 -5.22
C PHE A 445 -4.64 17.47 -5.44
N VAL A 446 -5.31 16.61 -4.67
CA VAL A 446 -6.77 16.44 -4.75
C VAL A 446 -7.50 17.74 -4.37
N TRP A 447 -7.00 18.48 -3.37
CA TRP A 447 -7.55 19.78 -2.99
C TRP A 447 -7.39 20.83 -4.11
N LEU A 448 -6.23 20.89 -4.78
CA LEU A 448 -6.00 21.77 -5.93
C LEU A 448 -6.95 21.42 -7.08
N LEU A 449 -7.10 20.13 -7.40
CA LEU A 449 -8.06 19.68 -8.41
C LEU A 449 -9.49 20.06 -8.03
N TYR A 450 -9.88 19.90 -6.76
CA TYR A 450 -11.19 20.34 -6.28
C TYR A 450 -11.40 21.85 -6.42
N ARG A 451 -10.37 22.66 -6.14
CA ARG A 451 -10.43 24.13 -6.27
C ARG A 451 -10.54 24.58 -7.72
N ILE A 452 -9.77 23.97 -8.63
CA ILE A 452 -9.71 24.34 -10.04
C ILE A 452 -10.93 23.77 -10.79
N PHE A 453 -11.27 22.51 -10.53
CA PHE A 453 -12.33 21.76 -11.19
C PHE A 453 -13.39 21.23 -10.21
N PRO A 454 -14.14 22.10 -9.51
CA PRO A 454 -15.14 21.67 -8.51
C PRO A 454 -16.23 20.77 -9.11
N HIS A 455 -16.52 20.93 -10.41
CA HIS A 455 -17.45 20.10 -11.15
C HIS A 455 -17.00 18.63 -11.23
N TRP A 456 -15.70 18.32 -11.20
CA TRP A 456 -15.20 16.93 -11.15
C TRP A 456 -15.60 16.19 -9.87
N PHE A 457 -15.99 16.95 -8.85
CA PHE A 457 -16.39 16.47 -7.54
C PHE A 457 -17.91 16.58 -7.30
N GLY A 458 -18.69 16.90 -8.33
CA GLY A 458 -20.15 17.04 -8.23
C GLY A 458 -20.59 18.36 -7.58
N VAL A 459 -19.70 19.34 -7.43
CA VAL A 459 -20.03 20.64 -6.84
C VAL A 459 -20.27 21.67 -7.95
N LYS A 460 -21.48 22.24 -8.00
CA LYS A 460 -21.78 23.36 -8.90
C LYS A 460 -21.03 24.60 -8.40
N ARG A 461 -20.25 25.23 -9.27
CA ARG A 461 -19.58 26.51 -8.97
C ARG A 461 -20.70 27.55 -8.75
N ALA A 462 -20.75 28.17 -7.56
CA ALA A 462 -21.65 29.30 -7.35
C ALA A 462 -21.32 30.35 -8.42
N SER A 463 -22.31 30.79 -9.21
CA SER A 463 -22.06 31.80 -10.23
C SER A 463 -21.54 33.07 -9.54
N ARG A 464 -20.56 33.75 -10.15
CA ARG A 464 -20.08 35.06 -9.66
C ARG A 464 -21.25 36.05 -9.49
N THR A 465 -22.31 35.89 -10.27
CA THR A 465 -23.56 36.66 -10.19
C THR A 465 -24.35 36.44 -8.90
N ALA A 466 -24.31 35.24 -8.30
CA ALA A 466 -24.98 34.96 -7.03
C ALA A 466 -24.22 35.53 -5.81
N LEU A 467 -22.88 35.63 -5.90
CA LEU A 467 -22.07 36.34 -4.90
C LEU A 467 -22.25 37.86 -5.00
N ALA A 468 -22.31 38.41 -6.22
CA ALA A 468 -22.59 39.83 -6.44
C ALA A 468 -23.97 40.24 -5.90
N ARG A 469 -25.02 39.43 -6.15
CA ARG A 469 -26.37 39.69 -5.60
C ARG A 469 -26.46 39.61 -4.07
N ARG A 470 -25.60 38.83 -3.42
CA ARG A 470 -25.49 38.81 -1.95
C ARG A 470 -24.79 40.02 -1.36
N GLN A 471 -23.92 40.68 -2.13
CA GLN A 471 -23.26 41.92 -1.71
C GLN A 471 -24.09 43.17 -2.04
N THR A 472 -24.92 43.14 -3.08
CA THR A 472 -25.82 44.25 -3.42
C THR A 472 -27.17 44.23 -2.68
N GLY A 473 -27.49 43.14 -1.96
CA GLY A 473 -28.73 43.01 -1.18
C GLY A 473 -28.69 43.61 0.24
N HIS A 474 -27.61 44.34 0.58
CA HIS A 474 -27.45 45.04 1.87
C HIS A 474 -27.41 46.57 1.73
N THR A 475 -27.79 47.10 0.57
CA THR A 475 -27.90 48.55 0.33
C THR A 475 -29.23 48.86 -0.34
N SER A 476 -30.32 48.69 0.40
CA SER A 476 -31.61 49.37 0.13
C SER A 476 -32.43 49.26 1.41
N GLY A 477 -32.10 50.13 2.37
CA GLY A 477 -33.04 50.60 3.38
C GLY A 477 -33.88 51.73 2.81
#